data_AF-A0A8S3J5D4-F1
#
_entry.id   AF-A0A8S3J5D4-F1
#
_cell.length_a   1.000
_cell.length_b   1.000
_cell.length_c   1.000
_cell.angle_alpha   90.00
_cell.angle_beta   90.00
_cell.angle_gamma   90.00
#
_symmetry.space_group_name_H-M   'P 1'
#
loop_
_entity.id
_entity.type
_entity.pdbx_description
1 polymer ?
#
loop_
_entity_poly.entity_id
_entity_poly.type
_entity_poly.pdbx_seq_one_letter_code
_entity_poly.pdbx_strand_id
1 'polypeptide(L)'
;IADINSGLSDIIERFIDQVNQFNTDHDRLNEWIETNNKEIQRPLQLSTITVDNEKFHTILAKAISLQYDLESLQEHLQSIDSTILDFEQATGNTDGGKSANIYKQLEQRFDILSSNYTDFLKRCKQVSDQCERYMATYNEVNDLNRQIIKSMNEFDRNLTSNQNKQQNDNKLQVLLLNVQQQLDKLGILATHEPVSPSPIMSTSDHIQNQIREH
;
A
#
# COMPACT_ATOMS: atom_id res chain seq x y z
N ILE A 1 62.08 6.65 5.61
CA ILE A 1 61.26 7.89 5.59
C ILE A 1 60.36 7.92 4.35
N ALA A 2 60.86 7.63 3.15
CA ALA A 2 60.03 7.56 1.93
C ALA A 2 58.94 6.46 1.97
N ASP A 3 59.26 5.23 2.43
CA ASP A 3 58.29 4.11 2.44
C ASP A 3 57.16 4.27 3.47
N ILE A 4 57.41 4.93 4.60
CA ILE A 4 56.41 5.16 5.65
C ILE A 4 55.37 6.20 5.18
N ASN A 5 55.81 7.18 4.39
CA ASN A 5 54.92 8.20 3.85
C ASN A 5 54.03 7.67 2.70
N SER A 6 54.49 6.66 1.97
CA SER A 6 53.68 5.98 0.93
C SER A 6 52.56 5.17 1.55
N GLY A 7 52.83 4.32 2.55
CA GLY A 7 51.79 3.50 3.18
C GLY A 7 50.72 4.31 3.91
N LEU A 8 51.08 5.45 4.50
CA LEU A 8 50.09 6.34 5.13
C LEU A 8 49.19 7.02 4.10
N SER A 9 49.74 7.41 2.95
CA SER A 9 48.99 8.03 1.85
C SER A 9 47.91 7.08 1.33
N ASP A 10 48.27 5.81 1.12
CA ASP A 10 47.36 4.78 0.62
C ASP A 10 46.17 4.52 1.58
N ILE A 11 46.44 4.51 2.90
CA ILE A 11 45.39 4.35 3.93
C ILE A 11 44.41 5.53 3.90
N ILE A 12 44.92 6.76 3.78
CA ILE A 12 44.09 7.98 3.74
C ILE A 12 43.25 8.01 2.46
N GLU A 13 43.82 7.69 1.30
CA GLU A 13 43.08 7.63 0.03
C GLU A 13 41.96 6.58 0.10
N ARG A 14 42.29 5.36 0.58
CA ARG A 14 41.30 4.29 0.77
C ARG A 14 40.17 4.73 1.71
N PHE A 15 40.48 5.40 2.82
CA PHE A 15 39.48 5.91 3.75
C PHE A 15 38.53 6.91 3.08
N ILE A 16 39.08 7.89 2.35
CA ILE A 16 38.30 8.92 1.65
C ILE A 16 37.36 8.27 0.63
N ASP A 17 37.88 7.34 -0.18
CA ASP A 17 37.09 6.65 -1.20
C ASP A 17 35.96 5.82 -0.59
N GLN A 18 36.24 5.09 0.49
CA GLN A 18 35.22 4.30 1.20
C GLN A 18 34.11 5.19 1.78
N VAL A 19 34.48 6.33 2.39
CA VAL A 19 33.50 7.29 2.93
C VAL A 19 32.65 7.90 1.82
N ASN A 20 33.25 8.28 0.69
CA ASN A 20 32.53 8.83 -0.45
C ASN A 20 31.58 7.80 -1.07
N GLN A 21 32.01 6.54 -1.20
CA GLN A 21 31.18 5.47 -1.71
C GLN A 21 30.00 5.19 -0.78
N PHE A 22 30.25 5.09 0.54
CA PHE A 22 29.18 4.92 1.53
C PHE A 22 28.14 6.03 1.44
N ASN A 23 28.56 7.30 1.39
CA ASN A 23 27.64 8.43 1.29
C ASN A 23 26.79 8.35 0.01
N THR A 24 27.42 8.01 -1.11
CA THR A 24 26.73 7.86 -2.41
C THR A 24 25.66 6.77 -2.35
N ASP A 25 26.01 5.59 -1.83
CA ASP A 25 25.10 4.46 -1.74
C ASP A 25 23.96 4.72 -0.73
N HIS A 26 24.29 5.34 0.41
CA HIS A 26 23.34 5.79 1.43
C HIS A 26 22.31 6.74 0.83
N ASP A 27 22.76 7.80 0.14
CA ASP A 27 21.87 8.84 -0.37
C ASP A 27 20.98 8.31 -1.50
N ARG A 28 21.52 7.45 -2.37
CA ARG A 28 20.74 6.76 -3.40
C ARG A 28 19.63 5.90 -2.79
N LEU A 29 19.93 5.14 -1.74
CA LEU A 29 18.94 4.30 -1.06
C LEU A 29 17.88 5.15 -0.35
N ASN A 30 18.31 6.21 0.36
CA ASN A 30 17.40 7.11 1.04
C ASN A 30 16.45 7.84 0.08
N GLU A 31 16.96 8.37 -1.03
CA GLU A 31 16.15 9.03 -2.05
C GLU A 31 15.09 8.10 -2.63
N TRP A 32 15.47 6.84 -2.91
CA TRP A 32 14.55 5.84 -3.41
C TRP A 32 13.44 5.54 -2.39
N ILE A 33 13.79 5.39 -1.11
CA ILE A 33 12.83 5.17 -0.02
C ILE A 33 11.87 6.37 0.08
N GLU A 34 12.38 7.59 0.14
CA GLU A 34 11.55 8.79 0.29
C GLU A 34 10.58 8.99 -0.88
N THR A 35 11.05 8.77 -2.10
CA THR A 35 10.23 8.89 -3.31
C THR A 35 9.09 7.88 -3.29
N ASN A 36 9.38 6.61 -2.99
CA ASN A 36 8.37 5.56 -2.99
C ASN A 36 7.47 5.60 -1.75
N ASN A 37 7.95 6.15 -0.63
CA ASN A 37 7.14 6.31 0.59
C ASN A 37 5.97 7.29 0.34
N LYS A 38 6.18 8.33 -0.46
CA LYS A 38 5.11 9.25 -0.88
C LYS A 38 4.08 8.54 -1.76
N GLU A 39 4.53 7.66 -2.65
CA GLU A 39 3.66 6.89 -3.55
C GLU A 39 2.77 5.90 -2.80
N ILE A 40 3.31 5.13 -1.86
CA ILE A 40 2.54 4.14 -1.08
C ILE A 40 1.58 4.78 -0.07
N GLN A 41 1.80 6.05 0.29
CA GLN A 41 0.91 6.81 1.18
C GLN A 41 -0.27 7.44 0.43
N ARG A 42 -0.27 7.40 -0.91
CA ARG A 42 -1.39 7.93 -1.69
C ARG A 42 -2.66 7.11 -1.41
N PRO A 43 -3.82 7.77 -1.19
CA PRO A 43 -5.09 7.05 -1.00
C PRO A 43 -5.41 6.13 -2.19
N LEU A 44 -5.81 4.90 -1.89
CA LEU A 44 -6.26 3.92 -2.89
C LEU A 44 -7.60 4.38 -3.50
N GLN A 45 -7.72 4.24 -4.83
CA GLN A 45 -8.95 4.53 -5.55
C GLN A 45 -9.41 3.30 -6.33
N LEU A 46 -10.72 3.01 -6.28
CA LEU A 46 -11.28 1.83 -6.94
C LEU A 46 -11.10 1.86 -8.47
N SER A 47 -11.08 3.06 -9.08
CA SER A 47 -10.88 3.25 -10.51
C SER A 47 -9.46 2.93 -10.99
N THR A 48 -8.47 3.00 -10.10
CA THR A 48 -7.05 2.75 -10.42
C THR A 48 -6.51 1.49 -9.77
N ILE A 49 -7.35 0.72 -9.07
CA ILE A 49 -6.90 -0.36 -8.19
C ILE A 49 -6.05 -1.43 -8.88
N THR A 50 -6.35 -1.78 -10.13
CA THR A 50 -5.56 -2.76 -10.90
C THR A 50 -4.15 -2.24 -11.17
N VAL A 51 -4.03 -0.98 -11.59
CA VAL A 51 -2.74 -0.33 -11.88
C VAL A 51 -1.96 -0.10 -10.58
N ASP A 52 -2.66 0.32 -9.53
CA ASP A 52 -2.07 0.54 -8.20
C ASP A 52 -1.53 -0.76 -7.61
N ASN A 53 -2.26 -1.87 -7.77
CA ASN A 53 -1.82 -3.18 -7.30
C ASN A 53 -0.51 -3.63 -7.99
N GLU A 54 -0.44 -3.53 -9.32
CA GLU A 54 0.79 -3.85 -10.08
C GLU A 54 1.97 -2.97 -9.65
N LYS A 55 1.72 -1.67 -9.48
CA LYS A 55 2.74 -0.70 -9.04
C LYS A 55 3.25 -1.03 -7.64
N PHE A 56 2.36 -1.29 -6.69
CA PHE A 56 2.77 -1.59 -5.31
C PHE A 56 3.44 -2.95 -5.17
N HIS A 57 3.04 -3.96 -5.94
CA HIS A 57 3.78 -5.22 -6.03
C HIS A 57 5.21 -5.00 -6.54
N THR A 58 5.38 -4.15 -7.55
CA THR A 58 6.72 -3.80 -8.08
C THR A 58 7.56 -3.08 -7.02
N ILE A 59 6.97 -2.11 -6.31
CA ILE A 59 7.64 -1.38 -5.22
C ILE A 59 8.02 -2.34 -4.09
N LEU A 60 7.13 -3.24 -3.66
CA LEU A 60 7.41 -4.21 -2.61
C LEU A 60 8.52 -5.18 -3.01
N ALA A 61 8.47 -5.73 -4.23
CA ALA A 61 9.51 -6.61 -4.74
C ALA A 61 10.88 -5.91 -4.77
N LYS A 62 10.91 -4.65 -5.22
CA LYS A 62 12.14 -3.86 -5.20
C LYS A 62 12.58 -3.55 -3.77
N ALA A 63 11.68 -3.19 -2.87
CA ALA A 63 11.97 -2.94 -1.45
C ALA A 63 12.65 -4.15 -0.81
N ILE A 64 12.13 -5.36 -1.04
CA ILE A 64 12.75 -6.62 -0.57
C ILE A 64 14.17 -6.78 -1.15
N SER A 65 14.38 -6.50 -2.43
CA SER A 65 15.72 -6.58 -3.03
C SER A 65 16.72 -5.58 -2.44
N LEU A 66 16.25 -4.41 -1.98
CA LEU A 66 17.12 -3.39 -1.38
C LEU A 66 17.59 -3.75 0.04
N GLN A 67 17.05 -4.81 0.64
CA GLN A 67 17.59 -5.37 1.89
C GLN A 67 19.07 -5.73 1.73
N TYR A 68 19.45 -6.30 0.57
CA TYR A 68 20.83 -6.63 0.27
C TYR A 68 21.72 -5.38 0.13
N ASP A 69 21.18 -4.29 -0.40
CA ASP A 69 21.90 -3.01 -0.50
C ASP A 69 22.14 -2.40 0.90
N LEU A 70 21.18 -2.55 1.81
CA LEU A 70 21.33 -2.13 3.20
C LEU A 70 22.38 -2.98 3.95
N GLU A 71 22.38 -4.28 3.72
CA GLU A 71 23.41 -5.20 4.27
C GLU A 71 24.81 -4.85 3.74
N SER A 72 24.93 -4.58 2.44
CA SER A 72 26.18 -4.11 1.82
C SER A 72 26.68 -2.79 2.43
N LEU A 73 25.79 -1.84 2.71
CA LEU A 73 26.14 -0.60 3.42
C LEU A 73 26.68 -0.86 4.83
N GLN A 74 26.15 -1.86 5.53
CA GLN A 74 26.65 -2.26 6.84
C GLN A 74 28.06 -2.85 6.75
N GLU A 75 28.32 -3.69 5.76
CA GLU A 75 29.66 -4.24 5.48
C GLU A 75 30.66 -3.13 5.11
N HIS A 76 30.24 -2.14 4.31
CA HIS A 76 31.05 -0.96 4.02
C HIS A 76 31.42 -0.18 5.29
N LEU A 77 30.48 -0.01 6.23
CA LEU A 77 30.76 0.61 7.53
C LEU A 77 31.82 -0.16 8.31
N GLN A 78 31.73 -1.49 8.38
CA GLN A 78 32.73 -2.33 9.05
C GLN A 78 34.12 -2.21 8.38
N SER A 79 34.15 -2.09 7.05
CA SER A 79 35.39 -1.86 6.30
C SER A 79 36.02 -0.50 6.61
N ILE A 80 35.20 0.54 6.75
CA ILE A 80 35.65 1.88 7.17
C ILE A 80 36.23 1.83 8.59
N ASP A 81 35.56 1.16 9.52
CA ASP A 81 36.05 0.98 10.91
C ASP A 81 37.45 0.33 10.93
N SER A 82 37.63 -0.75 10.16
CA SER A 82 38.93 -1.40 10.01
C SER A 82 40.00 -0.44 9.47
N THR A 83 39.68 0.39 8.47
CA THR A 83 40.62 1.39 7.94
C THR A 83 40.97 2.46 8.97
N ILE A 84 40.04 2.85 9.83
CA ILE A 84 40.31 3.80 10.93
C ILE A 84 41.26 3.19 11.94
N LEU A 85 41.06 1.93 12.32
CA LEU A 85 41.97 1.22 13.23
C LEU A 85 43.38 1.13 12.64
N ASP A 86 43.52 0.80 11.36
CA ASP A 86 44.81 0.80 10.66
C ASP A 86 45.48 2.19 10.71
N PHE A 87 44.70 3.24 10.45
CA PHE A 87 45.17 4.63 10.48
C PHE A 87 45.60 5.06 11.89
N GLU A 88 44.81 4.77 12.92
CA GLU A 88 45.13 5.07 14.31
C GLU A 88 46.40 4.34 14.78
N GLN A 89 46.58 3.07 14.36
CA GLN A 89 47.79 2.30 14.65
C GLN A 89 49.03 2.87 13.93
N ALA A 90 48.89 3.26 12.66
CA ALA A 90 49.98 3.81 11.87
C ALA A 90 50.42 5.21 12.35
N THR A 91 49.47 6.01 12.84
CA THR A 91 49.72 7.41 13.23
C THR A 91 49.87 7.64 14.72
N GLY A 92 49.41 6.71 15.57
CA GLY A 92 49.31 6.95 17.01
C GLY A 92 48.19 7.94 17.37
N ASN A 93 47.09 7.95 16.60
CA ASN A 93 45.92 8.81 16.81
C ASN A 93 46.24 10.33 16.72
N THR A 94 47.12 10.73 15.80
CA THR A 94 47.56 12.13 15.67
C THR A 94 46.53 13.04 14.99
N ASP A 95 45.43 12.50 14.44
CA ASP A 95 44.37 13.30 13.82
C ASP A 95 43.44 13.95 14.86
N GLY A 96 43.61 13.64 16.15
CA GLY A 96 42.78 14.14 17.23
C GLY A 96 41.39 13.51 17.29
N GLY A 97 41.23 12.28 16.79
CA GLY A 97 39.97 11.55 16.79
C GLY A 97 38.97 12.01 15.72
N LYS A 98 39.44 12.69 14.67
CA LYS A 98 38.59 13.16 13.56
C LYS A 98 38.01 11.99 12.77
N SER A 99 38.85 11.00 12.44
CA SER A 99 38.45 9.76 11.77
C SER A 99 37.37 9.01 12.55
N ALA A 100 37.57 8.79 13.85
CA ALA A 100 36.57 8.20 14.74
C ALA A 100 35.26 9.01 14.81
N ASN A 101 35.33 10.34 14.78
CA ASN A 101 34.13 11.18 14.74
C ASN A 101 33.38 11.09 13.40
N ILE A 102 34.09 11.00 12.28
CA ILE A 102 33.48 10.76 10.96
C ILE A 102 32.74 9.41 10.98
N TYR A 103 33.38 8.36 11.48
CA TYR A 103 32.74 7.04 11.61
C TYR A 103 31.43 7.08 12.38
N LYS A 104 31.43 7.70 13.57
CA LYS A 104 30.21 7.87 14.38
C LYS A 104 29.09 8.58 13.62
N GLN A 105 29.42 9.56 12.77
CA GLN A 105 28.41 10.22 11.94
C GLN A 105 27.85 9.28 10.86
N LEU A 106 28.70 8.45 10.24
CA LEU A 106 28.27 7.46 9.25
C LEU A 106 27.40 6.37 9.89
N GLU A 107 27.78 5.88 11.07
CA GLU A 107 27.01 4.92 11.86
C GLU A 107 25.63 5.48 12.20
N GLN A 108 25.56 6.71 12.73
CA GLN A 108 24.27 7.37 13.01
C GLN A 108 23.39 7.52 11.76
N ARG A 109 23.99 7.87 10.61
CA ARG A 109 23.24 7.96 9.34
C ARG A 109 22.70 6.61 8.90
N PHE A 110 23.51 5.56 9.01
CA PHE A 110 23.09 4.20 8.71
C PHE A 110 21.94 3.74 9.62
N ASP A 111 22.01 3.99 10.92
CA ASP A 111 20.95 3.62 11.86
C ASP A 111 19.61 4.28 11.51
N ILE A 112 19.65 5.58 11.17
CA ILE A 112 18.46 6.31 10.73
C ILE A 112 17.90 5.70 9.43
N LEU A 113 18.76 5.45 8.44
CA LEU A 113 18.37 4.84 7.16
C LEU A 113 17.77 3.44 7.36
N SER A 114 18.40 2.61 8.18
CA SER A 114 17.95 1.24 8.50
C SER A 114 16.58 1.25 9.19
N SER A 115 16.37 2.16 10.14
CA SER A 115 15.07 2.36 10.78
C SER A 115 14.02 2.81 9.77
N ASN A 116 14.33 3.81 8.95
CA ASN A 116 13.42 4.33 7.92
C ASN A 116 13.04 3.26 6.89
N TYR A 117 14.02 2.47 6.46
CA TYR A 117 13.82 1.34 5.55
C TYR A 117 12.91 0.28 6.17
N THR A 118 13.13 -0.09 7.42
CA THR A 118 12.30 -1.08 8.12
C THR A 118 10.84 -0.65 8.19
N ASP A 119 10.58 0.61 8.52
CA ASP A 119 9.23 1.15 8.56
C ASP A 119 8.61 1.29 7.18
N PHE A 120 9.39 1.67 6.18
CA PHE A 120 8.97 1.69 4.79
C PHE A 120 8.56 0.29 4.30
N LEU A 121 9.36 -0.74 4.56
CA LEU A 121 9.06 -2.12 4.17
C LEU A 121 7.77 -2.63 4.82
N LYS A 122 7.54 -2.32 6.11
CA LYS A 122 6.27 -2.62 6.80
C LYS A 122 5.09 -1.96 6.10
N ARG A 123 5.21 -0.68 5.74
CA ARG A 123 4.16 0.05 5.01
C ARG A 123 3.90 -0.55 3.63
N CYS A 124 4.94 -0.90 2.87
CA CYS A 124 4.78 -1.57 1.57
C CYS A 124 3.96 -2.87 1.70
N LYS A 125 4.25 -3.71 2.69
CA LYS A 125 3.50 -4.94 2.95
C LYS A 125 2.04 -4.64 3.27
N GLN A 126 1.78 -3.70 4.18
CA GLN A 126 0.43 -3.29 4.55
C GLN A 126 -0.40 -2.79 3.36
N VAL A 127 0.21 -1.98 2.49
CA VAL A 127 -0.45 -1.44 1.30
C VAL A 127 -0.69 -2.55 0.26
N SER A 128 0.26 -3.48 0.09
CA SER A 128 0.07 -4.65 -0.77
C SER A 128 -1.11 -5.49 -0.30
N ASP A 129 -1.19 -5.81 0.99
CA ASP A 129 -2.30 -6.58 1.58
C ASP A 129 -3.64 -5.84 1.47
N GLN A 130 -3.63 -4.51 1.53
CA GLN A 130 -4.83 -3.69 1.28
C GLN A 130 -5.26 -3.77 -0.18
N CYS A 131 -4.31 -3.68 -1.12
CA CYS A 131 -4.60 -3.76 -2.55
C CYS A 131 -5.15 -5.11 -2.96
N GLU A 132 -4.59 -6.22 -2.44
CA GLU A 132 -5.10 -7.56 -2.70
C GLU A 132 -6.56 -7.72 -2.22
N ARG A 133 -6.89 -7.20 -1.02
CA ARG A 133 -8.27 -7.22 -0.51
C ARG A 133 -9.20 -6.38 -1.37
N TYR A 134 -8.78 -5.18 -1.76
CA TYR A 134 -9.58 -4.32 -2.64
C TYR A 134 -9.78 -4.94 -4.03
N MET A 135 -8.77 -5.62 -4.58
CA MET A 135 -8.86 -6.35 -5.83
C MET A 135 -9.84 -7.52 -5.74
N ALA A 136 -9.86 -8.25 -4.62
CA ALA A 136 -10.86 -9.29 -4.38
C ALA A 136 -12.29 -8.72 -4.41
N THR A 137 -12.54 -7.62 -3.69
CA THR A 137 -13.84 -6.94 -3.70
C THR A 137 -14.21 -6.43 -5.10
N TYR A 138 -13.25 -5.85 -5.82
CA TYR A 138 -13.46 -5.35 -7.18
C TYR A 138 -13.87 -6.47 -8.14
N ASN A 139 -13.22 -7.63 -8.05
CA ASN A 139 -13.56 -8.79 -8.87
C ASN A 139 -14.95 -9.34 -8.53
N GLU A 140 -15.29 -9.43 -7.24
CA GLU A 140 -16.63 -9.85 -6.79
C GLU A 140 -17.72 -8.91 -7.33
N VAL A 141 -17.54 -7.59 -7.21
CA VAL A 141 -18.48 -6.60 -7.74
C VAL A 141 -18.62 -6.70 -9.26
N ASN A 142 -17.52 -6.92 -9.98
CA ASN A 142 -17.56 -7.12 -11.43
C ASN A 142 -18.30 -8.39 -11.83
N ASP A 143 -18.12 -9.49 -11.11
CA ASP A 143 -18.82 -10.74 -11.35
C ASP A 143 -20.31 -10.61 -11.08
N LEU A 144 -20.69 -9.91 -10.01
CA LEU A 144 -22.08 -9.54 -9.73
C LEU A 144 -22.67 -8.68 -10.86
N ASN A 145 -21.96 -7.66 -11.31
CA ASN A 145 -22.42 -6.81 -12.40
C ASN A 145 -22.66 -7.61 -13.69
N ARG A 146 -21.75 -8.55 -14.01
CA ARG A 146 -21.92 -9.47 -15.16
C ARG A 146 -23.16 -10.36 -14.99
N GLN A 147 -23.42 -10.87 -13.80
CA GLN A 147 -24.61 -11.66 -13.50
C GLN A 147 -25.89 -10.84 -13.67
N ILE A 148 -25.93 -9.61 -13.14
CA ILE A 148 -27.07 -8.70 -13.29
C ILE A 148 -27.34 -8.41 -14.77
N ILE A 149 -26.31 -8.03 -15.54
CA ILE A 149 -26.45 -7.77 -16.98
C ILE A 149 -27.00 -9.01 -17.72
N LYS A 150 -26.49 -10.19 -17.39
CA LYS A 150 -26.98 -11.45 -17.98
C LYS A 150 -28.45 -11.70 -17.62
N SER A 151 -28.82 -11.55 -16.35
CA SER A 151 -30.19 -11.73 -15.88
C SER A 151 -31.17 -10.71 -16.49
N MET A 152 -30.75 -9.45 -16.67
CA MET A 152 -31.55 -8.43 -17.35
C MET A 152 -31.76 -8.80 -18.83
N ASN A 153 -30.71 -9.22 -19.53
CA ASN A 153 -30.82 -9.68 -20.93
C ASN A 153 -31.74 -10.91 -21.07
N GLU A 154 -31.69 -11.85 -20.13
CA GLU A 154 -32.60 -13.00 -20.09
C GLU A 154 -34.05 -12.57 -19.82
N PHE A 155 -34.25 -11.62 -18.92
CA PHE A 155 -35.56 -11.04 -18.65
C PHE A 155 -36.15 -10.34 -19.88
N ASP A 156 -35.38 -9.50 -20.57
CA ASP A 156 -35.82 -8.82 -21.79
C ASP A 156 -36.20 -9.82 -22.90
N ARG A 157 -35.44 -10.91 -23.05
CA ARG A 157 -35.78 -12.02 -23.96
C ARG A 157 -37.08 -12.74 -23.57
N ASN A 158 -37.32 -12.91 -22.28
CA ASN A 158 -38.54 -13.53 -21.75
C ASN A 158 -39.77 -12.59 -21.84
N LEU A 159 -39.57 -11.27 -21.86
CA LEU A 159 -40.63 -10.29 -22.13
C LEU A 159 -41.00 -10.21 -23.62
N THR A 160 -40.02 -10.34 -24.51
CA THR A 160 -40.25 -10.33 -25.96
C THR A 160 -40.82 -11.66 -26.49
N SER A 161 -40.65 -12.76 -25.76
CA SER A 161 -41.33 -14.04 -26.03
C SER A 161 -42.73 -14.06 -25.38
N ASN A 162 -43.72 -13.52 -26.09
CA ASN A 162 -45.12 -13.57 -25.68
C ASN A 162 -45.62 -15.01 -25.45
N GLN A 163 -45.84 -15.40 -24.19
CA GLN A 163 -46.98 -16.20 -23.70
C GLN A 163 -46.92 -16.32 -22.15
N ASN A 164 -48.00 -15.90 -21.45
CA ASN A 164 -48.26 -15.96 -19.99
C ASN A 164 -47.64 -14.89 -19.06
N LYS A 165 -48.24 -13.69 -19.05
CA LYS A 165 -47.94 -12.56 -18.14
C LYS A 165 -47.87 -12.92 -16.64
N GLN A 166 -48.71 -13.84 -16.17
CA GLN A 166 -48.84 -14.14 -14.73
C GLN A 166 -47.67 -14.98 -14.17
N GLN A 167 -46.95 -15.71 -15.02
CA GLN A 167 -45.80 -16.53 -14.62
C GLN A 167 -44.49 -15.71 -14.63
N ASN A 168 -44.47 -14.60 -15.37
CA ASN A 168 -43.33 -13.69 -15.46
C ASN A 168 -43.22 -12.76 -14.25
N ASP A 169 -44.34 -12.33 -13.65
CA ASP A 169 -44.32 -11.48 -12.44
C ASP A 169 -43.73 -12.21 -11.23
N ASN A 170 -44.03 -13.49 -11.04
CA ASN A 170 -43.43 -14.31 -9.97
C ASN A 170 -41.93 -14.52 -10.18
N LYS A 171 -41.47 -14.68 -11.43
CA LYS A 171 -40.03 -14.80 -11.74
C LYS A 171 -39.30 -13.48 -11.52
N LEU A 172 -39.92 -12.36 -11.86
CA LEU A 172 -39.38 -11.02 -11.62
C LEU A 172 -39.22 -10.75 -10.12
N GLN A 173 -40.22 -11.11 -9.30
CA GLN A 173 -40.13 -10.99 -7.85
C GLN A 173 -39.01 -11.86 -7.24
N VAL A 174 -38.82 -13.09 -7.74
CA VAL A 174 -37.73 -13.97 -7.26
C VAL A 174 -36.35 -13.43 -7.66
N LEU A 175 -36.20 -12.90 -8.88
CA LEU A 175 -34.95 -12.27 -9.33
C LEU A 175 -34.62 -11.01 -8.53
N LEU A 176 -35.60 -10.14 -8.31
CA LEU A 176 -35.43 -8.94 -7.47
C LEU A 176 -35.07 -9.32 -6.03
N LEU A 177 -35.69 -10.34 -5.46
CA LEU A 177 -35.37 -10.83 -4.11
C LEU A 177 -33.95 -11.39 -4.03
N ASN A 178 -33.49 -12.11 -5.06
CA ASN A 178 -32.11 -12.62 -5.12
C ASN A 178 -31.09 -11.50 -5.26
N VAL A 179 -31.37 -10.47 -6.09
CA VAL A 179 -30.51 -9.28 -6.20
C VAL A 179 -30.45 -8.54 -4.87
N GLN A 180 -31.60 -8.33 -4.20
CA GLN A 180 -31.67 -7.73 -2.87
C GLN A 180 -30.81 -8.49 -1.85
N GLN A 181 -30.95 -9.82 -1.77
CA GLN A 181 -30.17 -10.65 -0.85
C GLN A 181 -28.67 -10.65 -1.15
N GLN A 182 -28.27 -10.54 -2.42
CA GLN A 182 -26.87 -10.41 -2.78
C GLN A 182 -26.30 -9.04 -2.43
N LEU A 183 -27.07 -7.97 -2.62
CA LEU A 183 -26.69 -6.61 -2.22
C LEU A 183 -26.59 -6.47 -0.68
N ASP A 184 -27.50 -7.11 0.07
CA ASP A 184 -27.46 -7.17 1.53
C ASP A 184 -26.21 -7.92 2.05
N LYS A 185 -25.83 -9.03 1.40
CA LYS A 185 -24.62 -9.80 1.75
C LYS A 185 -23.32 -9.02 1.57
N LEU A 186 -23.29 -8.09 0.62
CA LEU A 186 -22.13 -7.22 0.35
C LEU A 186 -22.04 -6.02 1.30
N GLY A 187 -23.00 -5.85 2.20
CA GLY A 187 -23.05 -4.69 3.11
C GLY A 187 -23.31 -3.35 2.40
N ILE A 188 -23.64 -3.37 1.11
CA ILE A 188 -23.93 -2.16 0.31
C ILE A 188 -25.26 -1.51 0.77
N LEU A 189 -26.15 -2.30 1.36
CA LEU A 189 -27.42 -1.86 1.96
C LEU A 189 -27.34 -1.57 3.47
N ALA A 190 -26.14 -1.53 4.07
CA ALA A 190 -26.04 -1.33 5.51
C ALA A 190 -26.56 0.04 5.96
N THR A 191 -27.66 -0.01 6.73
CA THR A 191 -28.20 0.99 7.67
C THR A 191 -28.93 2.21 7.11
N HIS A 192 -30.21 2.01 6.76
CA HIS A 192 -31.19 2.90 7.39
C HIS A 192 -31.40 2.38 8.81
N GLU A 193 -31.07 3.20 9.82
CA GLU A 193 -31.53 2.98 11.18
C GLU A 193 -33.04 2.62 11.17
N PRO A 194 -33.49 1.70 12.03
CA PRO A 194 -34.91 1.48 12.20
C PRO A 194 -35.50 2.76 12.83
N VAL A 195 -36.09 3.63 12.01
CA VAL A 195 -37.01 4.62 12.53
C VAL A 195 -38.14 3.84 13.19
N SER A 196 -38.25 4.05 14.50
CA SER A 196 -39.18 3.41 15.42
C SER A 196 -40.59 3.30 14.82
N PRO A 197 -41.37 2.24 15.16
CA PRO A 197 -42.75 2.16 14.74
C PRO A 197 -43.54 3.30 15.40
N SER A 198 -43.82 4.36 14.64
CA SER A 198 -44.86 5.30 15.01
C SER A 198 -46.19 4.53 15.11
N PRO A 199 -47.01 4.78 16.14
CA PRO A 199 -48.26 4.06 16.33
C PRO A 199 -49.16 4.26 15.11
N ILE A 200 -49.72 3.15 14.64
CA ILE A 200 -50.77 3.11 13.62
C ILE A 200 -51.95 3.92 14.15
N MET A 201 -52.08 5.18 13.71
CA MET A 201 -53.37 5.85 13.72
C MET A 201 -54.18 5.30 12.55
N SER A 202 -55.28 4.63 12.90
CA SER A 202 -56.29 4.07 12.01
C SER A 202 -56.64 5.03 10.87
N THR A 203 -56.34 4.61 9.64
CA THR A 203 -56.60 5.35 8.38
C THR A 203 -58.07 5.34 7.96
N SER A 204 -59.02 4.94 8.82
CA SER A 204 -60.45 4.96 8.47
C SER A 204 -61.09 6.35 8.48
N ASP A 205 -60.59 7.31 9.26
CA ASP A 205 -61.27 8.62 9.40
C ASP A 205 -60.77 9.70 8.43
N HIS A 206 -59.66 9.48 7.71
CA HIS A 206 -59.14 10.44 6.73
C HIS A 206 -59.71 10.23 5.32
N ILE A 207 -60.05 8.99 4.96
CA ILE A 207 -60.58 8.68 3.62
C ILE A 207 -62.08 9.01 3.51
N GLN A 208 -62.84 8.95 4.61
CA GLN A 208 -64.28 9.30 4.56
C GLN A 208 -64.57 10.81 4.52
N ASN A 209 -63.64 11.68 4.92
CA ASN A 209 -63.84 13.12 4.87
C ASN A 209 -63.42 13.78 3.54
N GLN A 210 -62.65 13.10 2.69
CA GLN A 210 -62.30 13.61 1.36
C GLN A 210 -63.31 13.25 0.25
N ILE A 211 -64.28 12.38 0.55
CA ILE A 211 -65.36 12.01 -0.39
C ILE A 211 -66.62 12.89 -0.19
N ARG A 212 -66.63 13.77 0.82
CA ARG A 212 -67.80 14.62 1.13
C ARG A 212 -67.67 16.08 0.69
N GLU A 213 -66.52 16.49 0.18
CA GLU A 213 -66.29 17.88 -0.29
C GLU A 213 -65.98 17.99 -1.80
N HIS A 214 -66.20 16.93 -2.58
CA HIS A 214 -66.19 16.97 -4.04
C HIS A 214 -67.37 16.21 -4.66
#